data_AF-A0A3R9ZME9-F1
#
_entry.id   AF-A0A3R9ZME9-F1
#
_cell.length_a   1.000
_cell.length_b   1.000
_cell.length_c   1.000
_cell.angle_alpha   90.00
_cell.angle_beta   90.00
_cell.angle_gamma   90.00
#
_symmetry.space_group_name_H-M   'P 1'
#
loop_
_entity.id
_entity.type
_entity.pdbx_description
1 polymer ?
#
loop_
_entity_poly.entity_id
_entity_poly.type
_entity_poly.pdbx_seq_one_letter_code
_entity_poly.pdbx_strand_id
1 'polypeptide(L)'
;LELLPAAAYGTQWLQVQDDNGKFLAKWPSSDAVSEIYTLDRDKWWRLINPDWIDPAGQRKLPPEQGGKTEEQIGPKATAERIREAMHFADAIQDTFHQRTYAHYGSDPGQPAWNDLVWRVVDGDPAIAGDPLTWTLLSGNQGDNGQGTLRVKGDRGEVLKLRLQPPMTPSDGTVPVERSAAKVRAKVKCVQTGYDHQGSYSDVNASAATLYGIVRIAADFDTQWWSEKY
;
A
#
# COMPACT_ATOMS: atom_id res chain seq x y z
N LEU A 1 -4.05 -6.56 6.35
CA LEU A 1 -4.61 -5.95 5.12
C LEU A 1 -4.95 -4.47 5.33
N GLU A 2 -5.16 -4.01 6.57
CA GLU A 2 -5.49 -2.60 6.90
C GLU A 2 -4.39 -1.57 6.61
N LEU A 3 -3.18 -2.01 6.25
CA LEU A 3 -2.06 -1.15 5.83
C LEU A 3 -2.09 -0.82 4.32
N LEU A 4 -3.04 -1.39 3.57
CA LEU A 4 -3.22 -1.05 2.16
C LEU A 4 -3.70 0.40 2.01
N PRO A 5 -3.30 1.11 0.94
CA PRO A 5 -3.83 2.43 0.64
C PRO A 5 -5.37 2.47 0.59
N ALA A 6 -5.98 3.21 1.51
CA ALA A 6 -7.43 3.47 1.56
C ALA A 6 -7.79 4.75 0.77
N ALA A 7 -9.07 5.16 0.75
CA ALA A 7 -9.53 6.28 -0.08
C ALA A 7 -8.74 7.58 0.14
N ALA A 8 -8.38 7.88 1.39
CA ALA A 8 -7.61 9.08 1.76
C ALA A 8 -6.19 9.14 1.18
N TYR A 9 -5.63 8.00 0.75
CA TYR A 9 -4.33 7.93 0.08
C TYR A 9 -4.37 8.50 -1.36
N GLY A 10 -5.58 8.58 -1.92
CA GLY A 10 -5.85 9.16 -3.23
C GLY A 10 -5.66 8.19 -4.39
N THR A 11 -5.69 8.75 -5.60
CA THR A 11 -5.70 8.01 -6.86
C THR A 11 -4.33 8.00 -7.54
N GLN A 12 -4.21 7.20 -8.60
CA GLN A 12 -3.09 7.20 -9.56
C GLN A 12 -1.70 6.86 -8.99
N TRP A 13 -1.63 6.15 -7.86
CA TRP A 13 -0.35 5.75 -7.24
C TRP A 13 0.25 4.47 -7.83
N LEU A 14 -0.52 3.61 -8.51
CA LEU A 14 -0.01 2.51 -9.31
C LEU A 14 0.13 2.97 -10.76
N GLN A 15 1.33 2.95 -11.30
CA GLN A 15 1.66 3.60 -12.56
C GLN A 15 2.40 2.64 -13.49
N VAL A 16 2.15 2.78 -14.78
CA VAL A 16 2.90 2.09 -15.84
C VAL A 16 3.54 3.14 -16.72
N GLN A 17 4.83 2.98 -16.98
CA GLN A 17 5.62 3.89 -17.79
C GLN A 17 6.35 3.14 -18.90
N ASP A 18 6.51 3.78 -20.05
CA ASP A 18 7.50 3.33 -21.04
C ASP A 18 8.94 3.56 -20.55
N ASP A 19 9.91 3.15 -21.36
CA ASP A 19 11.34 3.30 -21.09
C ASP A 19 11.76 4.76 -20.85
N ASN A 20 11.12 5.69 -21.57
CA ASN A 20 11.32 7.14 -21.47
C ASN A 20 10.58 7.80 -20.30
N GLY A 21 9.80 7.03 -19.52
CA GLY A 21 9.06 7.53 -18.36
C GLY A 21 7.70 8.15 -18.71
N LYS A 22 7.24 8.07 -19.95
CA LYS A 22 5.89 8.50 -20.33
C LYS A 22 4.88 7.53 -19.72
N PHE A 23 3.84 8.08 -19.11
CA PHE A 23 2.75 7.29 -18.55
C PHE A 23 1.96 6.57 -19.63
N LEU A 24 1.80 5.25 -19.44
CA LEU A 24 0.96 4.37 -20.24
C LEU A 24 -0.37 4.10 -19.55
N ALA A 25 -0.36 3.95 -18.22
CA ALA A 25 -1.56 3.79 -17.39
C ALA A 25 -1.33 4.28 -15.95
N LYS A 26 -2.42 4.61 -15.26
CA LYS A 26 -2.43 4.99 -13.85
C LYS A 26 -3.69 4.46 -13.16
N TRP A 27 -3.53 3.84 -12.01
CA TRP A 27 -4.60 3.32 -11.16
C TRP A 27 -4.35 3.67 -9.68
N PRO A 28 -5.39 3.64 -8.83
CA PRO A 28 -6.79 3.59 -9.22
C PRO A 28 -7.21 4.90 -9.87
N SER A 29 -8.25 4.87 -10.69
CA SER A 29 -8.94 6.06 -11.19
C SER A 29 -9.93 6.61 -10.16
N SER A 30 -10.55 5.73 -9.36
CA SER A 30 -11.41 6.08 -8.23
C SER A 30 -11.20 5.19 -7.00
N ASP A 31 -11.25 3.86 -7.16
CA ASP A 31 -11.34 2.92 -6.04
C ASP A 31 -10.29 1.80 -6.18
N ALA A 32 -9.36 1.76 -5.23
CA ALA A 32 -8.30 0.75 -5.22
C ALA A 32 -8.84 -0.66 -4.96
N VAL A 33 -9.99 -0.82 -4.28
CA VAL A 33 -10.56 -2.12 -3.98
C VAL A 33 -10.92 -2.84 -5.29
N SER A 34 -11.77 -2.21 -6.10
CA SER A 34 -12.22 -2.78 -7.37
C SER A 34 -11.19 -2.70 -8.49
N GLU A 35 -10.28 -1.73 -8.48
CA GLU A 35 -9.34 -1.50 -9.58
C GLU A 35 -7.96 -2.15 -9.38
N ILE A 36 -7.63 -2.63 -8.17
CA ILE A 36 -6.31 -3.20 -7.85
C ILE A 36 -6.41 -4.42 -6.94
N TYR A 37 -7.10 -4.30 -5.80
CA TYR A 37 -6.96 -5.26 -4.70
C TYR A 37 -7.76 -6.55 -4.88
N THR A 38 -8.96 -6.45 -5.46
CA THR A 38 -9.85 -7.59 -5.68
C THR A 38 -9.94 -8.00 -7.15
N LEU A 39 -8.95 -7.62 -7.95
CA LEU A 39 -8.91 -7.99 -9.36
C LEU A 39 -8.76 -9.50 -9.56
N ASP A 40 -9.36 -9.98 -10.64
CA ASP A 40 -9.30 -11.37 -11.06
C ASP A 40 -7.91 -11.77 -11.57
N ARG A 41 -7.71 -13.10 -11.71
CA ARG A 41 -6.45 -13.73 -12.10
C ARG A 41 -5.89 -13.19 -13.42
N ASP A 42 -6.74 -12.82 -14.35
CA ASP A 42 -6.37 -12.37 -15.70
C ASP A 42 -5.71 -10.98 -15.69
N LYS A 43 -5.87 -10.19 -14.62
CA LYS A 43 -5.24 -8.88 -14.51
C LYS A 43 -3.80 -9.00 -14.06
N TRP A 44 -2.88 -8.52 -14.91
CA TRP A 44 -1.45 -8.63 -14.64
C TRP A 44 -0.97 -7.71 -13.51
N TRP A 45 -1.67 -6.61 -13.24
CA TRP A 45 -1.33 -5.63 -12.21
C TRP A 45 -2.06 -5.84 -10.87
N ARG A 46 -2.78 -6.96 -10.73
CA ARG A 46 -3.50 -7.31 -9.49
C ARG A 46 -2.54 -7.35 -8.30
N LEU A 47 -3.05 -6.98 -7.13
CA LEU A 47 -2.27 -7.07 -5.88
C LEU A 47 -1.99 -8.53 -5.47
N ILE A 48 -2.99 -9.40 -5.60
CA ILE A 48 -2.96 -10.74 -5.02
C ILE A 48 -2.75 -11.80 -6.10
N ASN A 49 -1.75 -12.65 -5.91
CA ASN A 49 -1.64 -13.89 -6.67
C ASN A 49 -2.58 -14.95 -6.07
N PRO A 50 -3.66 -15.37 -6.77
CA PRO A 50 -4.64 -16.32 -6.21
C PRO A 50 -4.03 -17.69 -5.89
N ASP A 51 -2.94 -18.08 -6.57
CA ASP A 51 -2.26 -19.35 -6.33
C ASP A 51 -1.50 -19.38 -5.00
N TRP A 52 -1.26 -18.21 -4.39
CA TRP A 52 -0.51 -18.10 -3.13
C TRP A 52 -1.41 -18.02 -1.89
N ILE A 53 -2.73 -17.94 -2.05
CA ILE A 53 -3.66 -17.78 -0.93
C ILE A 53 -3.82 -19.06 -0.12
N ASP A 54 -3.81 -20.22 -0.78
CA ASP A 54 -4.00 -21.53 -0.15
C ASP A 54 -2.86 -22.51 -0.52
N PRO A 55 -1.62 -22.24 -0.06
CA PRO A 55 -0.47 -23.07 -0.39
C PRO A 55 -0.57 -24.49 0.20
N ALA A 56 -1.35 -24.66 1.27
CA ALA A 56 -1.59 -25.96 1.91
C ALA A 56 -2.76 -26.74 1.30
N GLY A 57 -3.48 -26.16 0.33
CA GLY A 57 -4.64 -26.79 -0.30
C GLY A 57 -5.79 -27.10 0.67
N GLN A 58 -5.95 -26.31 1.73
CA GLN A 58 -6.95 -26.52 2.79
C GLN A 58 -8.38 -26.56 2.25
N ARG A 59 -8.68 -25.92 1.11
CA ARG A 59 -10.00 -26.05 0.46
C ARG A 59 -10.32 -27.46 -0.04
N LYS A 60 -9.30 -28.29 -0.26
CA LYS A 60 -9.43 -29.65 -0.79
C LYS A 60 -9.46 -30.71 0.32
N LEU A 61 -9.20 -30.30 1.56
CA LEU A 61 -9.18 -31.19 2.71
C LEU A 61 -10.58 -31.26 3.35
N PRO A 62 -10.93 -32.39 3.97
CA PRO A 62 -12.16 -32.47 4.75
C PRO A 62 -12.01 -31.70 6.09
N PRO A 63 -13.12 -31.23 6.71
CA PRO A 63 -13.07 -30.41 7.92
C PRO A 63 -12.25 -31.01 9.08
N GLU A 64 -12.33 -32.32 9.28
CA GLU A 64 -11.61 -33.05 10.33
C GLU A 64 -10.08 -33.08 10.15
N GLN A 65 -9.58 -32.75 8.95
CA GLN A 65 -8.15 -32.61 8.65
C GLN A 65 -7.73 -31.14 8.52
N GLY A 66 -8.53 -30.22 9.05
CA GLY A 66 -8.28 -28.78 8.94
C GLY A 66 -8.75 -28.17 7.62
N GLY A 67 -9.66 -28.85 6.92
CA GLY A 67 -10.33 -28.33 5.73
C GLY A 67 -11.08 -27.03 6.01
N LYS A 68 -11.04 -26.10 5.05
CA LYS A 68 -11.66 -24.78 5.15
C LYS A 68 -12.65 -24.53 4.03
N THR A 69 -13.74 -23.82 4.34
CA THR A 69 -14.74 -23.42 3.35
C THR A 69 -14.26 -22.26 2.48
N GLU A 70 -15.02 -21.95 1.42
CA GLU A 70 -14.74 -20.82 0.52
C GLU A 70 -14.83 -19.45 1.21
N GLU A 71 -15.60 -19.34 2.29
CA GLU A 71 -15.72 -18.13 3.13
C GLU A 71 -14.48 -17.95 4.02
N GLN A 72 -13.78 -19.05 4.33
CA GLN A 72 -12.66 -19.05 5.24
C GLN A 72 -11.31 -18.86 4.54
N ILE A 73 -11.17 -19.33 3.31
CA ILE A 73 -9.91 -19.26 2.55
C ILE A 73 -10.14 -19.18 1.03
N GLY A 74 -9.20 -18.58 0.32
CA GLY A 74 -9.23 -18.44 -1.15
C GLY A 74 -9.59 -17.01 -1.59
N PRO A 75 -9.66 -16.78 -2.92
CA PRO A 75 -9.82 -15.43 -3.47
C PRO A 75 -11.04 -14.66 -2.93
N LYS A 76 -12.19 -15.32 -2.80
CA LYS A 76 -13.43 -14.71 -2.28
C LYS A 76 -13.26 -14.25 -0.82
N ALA A 77 -12.79 -15.16 0.04
CA ALA A 77 -12.49 -14.89 1.45
C ALA A 77 -11.46 -13.76 1.64
N THR A 78 -10.43 -13.72 0.81
CA THR A 78 -9.40 -12.67 0.83
C THR A 78 -9.97 -11.33 0.37
N ALA A 79 -10.72 -11.31 -0.73
CA ALA A 79 -11.37 -10.09 -1.23
C ALA A 79 -12.33 -9.50 -0.19
N GLU A 80 -13.07 -10.34 0.55
CA GLU A 80 -13.96 -9.86 1.61
C GLU A 80 -13.19 -9.21 2.76
N ARG A 81 -12.11 -9.83 3.22
CA ARG A 81 -11.24 -9.24 4.27
C ARG A 81 -10.60 -7.93 3.82
N ILE A 82 -10.31 -7.78 2.53
CA ILE A 82 -9.84 -6.52 1.96
C ILE A 82 -10.95 -5.46 2.05
N ARG A 83 -12.20 -5.80 1.68
CA ARG A 83 -13.34 -4.87 1.80
C ARG A 83 -13.59 -4.45 3.24
N GLU A 84 -13.55 -5.39 4.18
CA GLU A 84 -13.69 -5.09 5.62
C GLU A 84 -12.59 -4.15 6.10
N ALA A 85 -11.33 -4.42 5.74
CA ALA A 85 -10.19 -3.57 6.09
C ALA A 85 -10.32 -2.15 5.52
N MET A 86 -10.79 -2.01 4.28
CA MET A 86 -10.97 -0.71 3.63
C MET A 86 -12.18 0.04 4.20
N HIS A 87 -13.28 -0.65 4.49
CA HIS A 87 -14.42 -0.07 5.20
C HIS A 87 -13.99 0.48 6.58
N PHE A 88 -13.18 -0.27 7.32
CA PHE A 88 -12.61 0.21 8.57
C PHE A 88 -11.72 1.43 8.36
N ALA A 89 -10.78 1.38 7.42
CA ALA A 89 -9.85 2.47 7.14
C ALA A 89 -10.58 3.77 6.74
N ASP A 90 -11.61 3.66 5.89
CA ASP A 90 -12.43 4.79 5.47
C ASP A 90 -13.28 5.34 6.63
N ALA A 91 -13.77 4.49 7.53
CA ALA A 91 -14.51 4.93 8.72
C ALA A 91 -13.64 5.74 9.70
N ILE A 92 -12.32 5.49 9.73
CA ILE A 92 -11.39 6.16 10.65
C ILE A 92 -10.51 7.22 9.98
N GLN A 93 -10.63 7.44 8.66
CA GLN A 93 -9.73 8.31 7.88
C GLN A 93 -9.62 9.73 8.45
N ASP A 94 -10.66 10.16 9.14
CA ASP A 94 -10.86 11.49 9.66
C ASP A 94 -10.90 11.55 11.20
N THR A 95 -10.73 10.41 11.88
CA THR A 95 -10.84 10.30 13.34
C THR A 95 -9.48 10.52 14.00
N PHE A 96 -9.20 11.78 14.33
CA PHE A 96 -8.03 12.16 15.14
C PHE A 96 -8.47 12.78 16.45
N HIS A 97 -7.79 12.43 17.54
CA HIS A 97 -8.06 13.07 18.82
C HIS A 97 -7.68 14.56 18.76
N GLN A 98 -8.48 15.45 19.38
CA GLN A 98 -8.22 16.90 19.32
C GLN A 98 -6.87 17.30 19.95
N ARG A 99 -6.32 16.46 20.83
CA ARG A 99 -5.00 16.62 21.45
C ARG A 99 -3.95 15.71 20.82
N THR A 100 -3.95 15.58 19.50
CA THR A 100 -2.94 14.81 18.76
C THR A 100 -1.68 15.64 18.55
N TYR A 101 -0.53 15.04 18.85
CA TYR A 101 0.81 15.55 18.55
C TYR A 101 1.53 14.44 17.78
N ALA A 102 1.98 14.73 16.57
CA ALA A 102 2.52 13.73 15.66
C ALA A 102 3.98 14.02 15.30
N HIS A 103 4.73 12.97 15.01
CA HIS A 103 6.03 13.07 14.34
C HIS A 103 6.09 12.01 13.22
N TYR A 104 6.87 12.28 12.18
CA TYR A 104 7.12 11.32 11.10
C TYR A 104 8.44 11.64 10.36
N GLY A 105 9.01 10.61 9.75
CA GLY A 105 10.25 10.73 8.96
C GLY A 105 9.98 11.21 7.53
N SER A 106 10.84 12.10 7.05
CA SER A 106 10.87 12.63 5.68
C SER A 106 12.33 12.72 5.22
N ASP A 107 13.05 11.62 5.30
CA ASP A 107 14.47 11.51 5.05
C ASP A 107 14.77 11.04 3.61
N PRO A 108 15.55 11.80 2.82
CA PRO A 108 16.02 11.36 1.50
C PRO A 108 16.85 10.07 1.54
N GLY A 109 17.49 9.77 2.67
CA GLY A 109 18.24 8.53 2.90
C GLY A 109 17.36 7.32 3.23
N GLN A 110 16.06 7.53 3.48
CA GLN A 110 15.09 6.47 3.77
C GLN A 110 13.86 6.61 2.85
N PRO A 111 14.03 6.45 1.53
CA PRO A 111 12.93 6.66 0.61
C PRO A 111 11.86 5.57 0.73
N ALA A 112 10.59 5.94 0.56
CA ALA A 112 9.45 5.01 0.47
C ALA A 112 8.74 5.11 -0.87
N TRP A 113 7.95 4.09 -1.21
CA TRP A 113 7.10 4.09 -2.39
C TRP A 113 5.85 4.92 -2.14
N ASN A 114 5.91 6.20 -2.48
CA ASN A 114 4.72 7.04 -2.60
C ASN A 114 3.88 6.63 -3.83
N ASP A 115 4.55 6.21 -4.89
CA ASP A 115 3.96 5.69 -6.10
C ASP A 115 4.68 4.39 -6.47
N LEU A 116 3.93 3.39 -6.91
CA LEU A 116 4.44 2.12 -7.44
C LEU A 116 4.49 2.21 -8.96
N VAL A 117 5.69 2.23 -9.52
CA VAL A 117 5.90 2.40 -10.96
C VAL A 117 6.44 1.11 -11.58
N TRP A 118 5.67 0.53 -12.52
CA TRP A 118 6.15 -0.49 -13.44
C TRP A 118 6.68 0.17 -14.71
N ARG A 119 7.99 0.06 -14.96
CA ARG A 119 8.62 0.60 -16.17
C ARG A 119 8.86 -0.49 -17.19
N VAL A 120 8.53 -0.25 -18.46
CA VAL A 120 8.95 -1.09 -19.58
C VAL A 120 10.47 -0.97 -19.73
N VAL A 121 11.17 -2.10 -19.64
CA VAL A 121 12.63 -2.18 -19.78
C VAL A 121 13.06 -3.07 -20.95
N ASP A 122 12.11 -3.71 -21.61
CA ASP A 122 12.30 -4.51 -22.83
C ASP A 122 10.96 -4.66 -23.58
N GLY A 123 11.01 -4.70 -24.91
CA GLY A 123 9.84 -4.70 -25.81
C GLY A 123 9.26 -3.31 -26.11
N ASP A 124 8.34 -3.24 -27.07
CA ASP A 124 7.72 -1.97 -27.53
C ASP A 124 6.24 -1.84 -27.05
N PRO A 125 5.93 -0.96 -26.08
CA PRO A 125 4.57 -0.78 -25.60
C PRO A 125 3.62 -0.24 -26.66
N ALA A 126 4.10 0.47 -27.68
CA ALA A 126 3.28 0.93 -28.79
C ALA A 126 2.80 -0.23 -29.67
N ILE A 127 3.56 -1.33 -29.74
CA ILE A 127 3.15 -2.58 -30.40
C ILE A 127 2.27 -3.41 -29.46
N ALA A 128 2.60 -3.47 -28.17
CA ALA A 128 1.82 -4.24 -27.19
C ALA A 128 0.39 -3.72 -26.99
N GLY A 129 0.13 -2.43 -27.27
CA GLY A 129 -1.21 -1.84 -27.14
C GLY A 129 -1.54 -1.41 -25.71
N ASP A 130 -2.84 -1.32 -25.40
CA ASP A 130 -3.34 -0.81 -24.12
C ASP A 130 -2.92 -1.72 -22.95
N PRO A 131 -2.30 -1.16 -21.87
CA PRO A 131 -1.99 -1.91 -20.65
C PRO A 131 -3.14 -2.72 -20.05
N LEU A 132 -4.40 -2.33 -20.27
CA LEU A 132 -5.58 -3.06 -19.82
C LEU A 132 -5.79 -4.41 -20.52
N THR A 133 -5.25 -4.58 -21.74
CA THR A 133 -5.40 -5.81 -22.55
C THR A 133 -4.22 -6.76 -22.41
N TRP A 134 -3.13 -6.33 -21.76
CA TRP A 134 -1.96 -7.16 -21.57
C TRP A 134 -2.28 -8.36 -20.68
N THR A 135 -1.62 -9.48 -20.97
CA THR A 135 -1.77 -10.72 -20.21
C THR A 135 -0.44 -11.13 -19.60
N LEU A 136 -0.45 -11.51 -18.32
CA LEU A 136 0.75 -12.02 -17.66
C LEU A 136 1.16 -13.35 -18.29
N LEU A 137 2.45 -13.55 -18.59
CA LEU A 137 2.92 -14.87 -19.03
C LEU A 137 2.74 -15.91 -17.91
N SER A 138 2.60 -17.19 -18.27
CA SER A 138 2.30 -18.24 -17.29
C SER A 138 3.48 -18.55 -16.35
N GLY A 139 3.15 -18.80 -15.08
CA GLY A 139 4.10 -19.25 -14.05
C GLY A 139 5.25 -18.26 -13.79
N ASN A 140 6.41 -18.78 -13.42
CA ASN A 140 7.61 -17.99 -13.10
C ASN A 140 8.17 -17.22 -14.31
N GLN A 141 7.65 -17.46 -15.52
CA GLN A 141 8.03 -16.68 -16.70
C GLN A 141 7.34 -15.32 -16.72
N GLY A 142 6.14 -15.18 -16.12
CA GLY A 142 5.40 -13.94 -16.09
C GLY A 142 5.68 -13.09 -14.86
N ASP A 143 5.85 -13.70 -13.69
CA ASP A 143 6.21 -12.99 -12.46
C ASP A 143 7.34 -13.75 -11.77
N ASN A 144 8.47 -13.08 -11.54
CA ASN A 144 9.61 -13.67 -10.86
C ASN A 144 9.53 -13.55 -9.33
N GLY A 145 8.50 -12.90 -8.78
CA GLY A 145 8.34 -12.63 -7.34
C GLY A 145 9.35 -11.64 -6.77
N GLN A 146 10.12 -10.94 -7.62
CA GLN A 146 11.23 -10.05 -7.24
C GLN A 146 11.18 -8.73 -8.05
N GLY A 147 9.98 -8.26 -8.37
CA GLY A 147 9.79 -6.95 -9.02
C GLY A 147 10.08 -6.93 -10.52
N THR A 148 10.01 -8.07 -11.21
CA THR A 148 10.03 -8.14 -12.67
C THR A 148 8.84 -8.93 -13.20
N LEU A 149 8.09 -8.33 -14.12
CA LEU A 149 7.00 -8.99 -14.82
C LEU A 149 7.30 -9.15 -16.31
N ARG A 150 6.72 -10.16 -16.93
CA ARG A 150 6.63 -10.30 -18.39
C ARG A 150 5.18 -10.44 -18.79
N VAL A 151 4.74 -9.54 -19.65
CA VAL A 151 3.36 -9.44 -20.11
C VAL A 151 3.33 -9.49 -21.64
N LYS A 152 2.25 -10.01 -22.20
CA LYS A 152 2.03 -10.09 -23.65
C LYS A 152 0.84 -9.22 -24.03
N GLY A 153 1.07 -8.30 -24.96
CA GLY A 153 0.03 -7.49 -25.57
C GLY A 153 -0.85 -8.29 -26.52
N ASP A 154 -2.00 -7.73 -26.89
CA ASP A 154 -2.99 -8.35 -27.79
C ASP A 154 -2.43 -8.68 -29.17
N ARG A 155 -1.50 -7.85 -29.66
CA ARG A 155 -0.78 -8.01 -30.93
C ARG A 155 0.44 -8.93 -30.85
N GLY A 156 0.67 -9.55 -29.70
CA GLY A 156 1.65 -10.61 -29.52
C GLY A 156 3.01 -10.17 -28.99
N GLU A 157 3.25 -8.86 -28.90
CA GLU A 157 4.48 -8.30 -28.34
C GLU A 157 4.63 -8.65 -26.87
N VAL A 158 5.84 -9.04 -26.46
CA VAL A 158 6.16 -9.37 -25.07
C VAL A 158 6.98 -8.24 -24.47
N LEU A 159 6.44 -7.64 -23.41
CA LEU A 159 7.13 -6.61 -22.64
C LEU A 159 7.75 -7.21 -21.39
N LYS A 160 8.89 -6.67 -20.98
CA LYS A 160 9.44 -6.86 -19.63
C LYS A 160 9.22 -5.58 -18.83
N LEU A 161 8.56 -5.71 -17.69
CA LEU A 161 8.32 -4.62 -16.76
C LEU A 161 9.21 -4.78 -15.52
N ARG A 162 9.73 -3.67 -15.01
CA ARG A 162 10.50 -3.64 -13.76
C ARG A 162 9.90 -2.64 -12.78
N LEU A 163 9.65 -3.08 -11.56
CA LEU A 163 9.24 -2.21 -10.46
C LEU A 163 10.38 -1.23 -10.16
N GLN A 164 10.08 0.05 -10.16
CA GLN A 164 11.05 1.09 -9.84
C GLN A 164 11.35 1.15 -8.33
N PRO A 165 12.59 1.51 -7.94
CA PRO A 165 12.94 1.71 -6.54
C PRO A 165 12.12 2.86 -5.92
N PRO A 166 12.05 2.95 -4.58
CA PRO A 166 11.43 4.09 -3.93
C PRO A 166 12.31 5.32 -4.14
N MET A 167 11.70 6.50 -4.27
CA MET A 167 12.41 7.75 -4.55
C MET A 167 12.01 8.93 -3.66
N THR A 168 10.92 8.80 -2.90
CA THR A 168 10.36 9.92 -2.14
C THR A 168 10.92 9.91 -0.72
N PRO A 169 11.50 11.02 -0.22
CA PRO A 169 11.95 11.15 1.16
C PRO A 169 10.87 10.72 2.16
N SER A 170 11.20 9.82 3.08
CA SER A 170 10.24 9.17 4.00
C SER A 170 10.99 8.54 5.19
N ASP A 171 10.43 7.50 5.81
CA ASP A 171 11.09 6.68 6.84
C ASP A 171 11.40 5.26 6.32
N GLY A 172 11.44 5.07 5.00
CA GLY A 172 11.65 3.76 4.37
C GLY A 172 10.41 2.87 4.31
N THR A 173 9.28 3.26 4.93
CA THR A 173 8.03 2.49 4.88
C THR A 173 6.81 3.36 4.57
N VAL A 174 6.62 4.45 5.31
CA VAL A 174 5.42 5.29 5.27
C VAL A 174 5.65 6.51 4.38
N PRO A 175 4.92 6.63 3.25
CA PRO A 175 5.03 7.79 2.38
C PRO A 175 4.52 9.06 3.04
N VAL A 176 5.26 10.16 2.88
CA VAL A 176 4.92 11.44 3.51
C VAL A 176 3.66 12.05 2.91
N GLU A 177 3.66 12.33 1.61
CA GLU A 177 2.63 13.15 0.96
C GLU A 177 1.23 12.50 1.01
N ARG A 178 1.17 11.20 0.69
CA ARG A 178 -0.08 10.44 0.62
C ARG A 178 -0.55 9.88 1.95
N SER A 179 0.32 9.82 2.97
CA SER A 179 -0.02 9.23 4.28
C SER A 179 0.37 10.11 5.46
N ALA A 180 1.65 10.15 5.86
CA ALA A 180 2.03 10.74 7.15
C ALA A 180 1.64 12.22 7.31
N ALA A 181 1.72 13.00 6.22
CA ALA A 181 1.34 14.40 6.22
C ALA A 181 -0.18 14.62 6.41
N LYS A 182 -1.02 13.62 6.16
CA LYS A 182 -2.49 13.68 6.28
C LYS A 182 -3.00 13.63 7.71
N VAL A 183 -2.18 13.17 8.66
CA VAL A 183 -2.53 13.15 10.09
C VAL A 183 -3.02 14.53 10.54
N ARG A 184 -4.14 14.62 11.27
CA ARG A 184 -4.58 15.90 11.85
C ARG A 184 -4.07 16.02 13.28
N ALA A 185 -3.11 16.92 13.50
CA ALA A 185 -2.43 17.11 14.77
C ALA A 185 -2.27 18.60 15.09
N LYS A 186 -2.24 18.95 16.38
CA LYS A 186 -1.90 20.30 16.87
C LYS A 186 -0.47 20.69 16.48
N VAL A 187 0.45 19.71 16.52
CA VAL A 187 1.85 19.85 16.10
C VAL A 187 2.24 18.64 15.28
N LYS A 188 3.00 18.88 14.21
CA LYS A 188 3.64 17.85 13.38
C LYS A 188 5.14 18.11 13.36
N CYS A 189 5.91 17.19 13.93
CA CYS A 189 7.37 17.22 13.86
C CYS A 189 7.81 16.39 12.65
N VAL A 190 8.23 17.07 11.58
CA VAL A 190 8.81 16.41 10.40
C VAL A 190 10.31 16.27 10.64
N GLN A 191 10.82 15.05 10.55
CA GLN A 191 12.17 14.71 11.01
C GLN A 191 12.92 13.86 9.98
N THR A 192 14.22 13.72 10.18
CA THR A 192 15.15 12.94 9.37
C THR A 192 16.13 12.21 10.28
N GLY A 193 16.82 11.19 9.79
CA GLY A 193 17.89 10.48 10.50
C GLY A 193 17.55 9.06 10.94
N TYR A 194 16.33 8.59 10.67
CA TYR A 194 15.85 7.28 11.11
C TYR A 194 14.96 6.61 10.07
N ASP A 195 14.97 5.28 10.08
CA ASP A 195 13.99 4.46 9.39
C ASP A 195 12.75 4.22 10.27
N HIS A 196 11.72 3.61 9.69
CA HIS A 196 10.45 3.37 10.35
C HIS A 196 10.62 2.49 11.60
N GLN A 197 11.37 1.40 11.47
CA GLN A 197 11.56 0.39 12.52
C GLN A 197 12.38 0.94 13.70
N GLY A 198 13.39 1.76 13.42
CA GLY A 198 14.29 2.36 14.39
C GLY A 198 13.86 3.73 14.91
N SER A 199 12.73 4.28 14.44
CA SER A 199 12.27 5.65 14.73
C SER A 199 12.39 6.07 16.20
N TYR A 200 11.88 5.29 17.15
CA TYR A 200 11.93 5.61 18.59
C TYR A 200 13.32 5.47 19.24
N SER A 201 14.32 4.96 18.52
CA SER A 201 15.72 5.00 18.97
C SER A 201 16.37 6.35 18.66
N ASP A 202 15.75 7.19 17.82
CA ASP A 202 16.22 8.54 17.52
C ASP A 202 15.80 9.54 18.60
N VAL A 203 16.72 10.43 18.95
CA VAL A 203 16.51 11.45 19.99
C VAL A 203 15.42 12.45 19.61
N ASN A 204 15.22 12.74 18.32
CA ASN A 204 14.21 13.70 17.86
C ASN A 204 12.81 13.10 17.96
N ALA A 205 12.62 11.82 17.65
CA ALA A 205 11.35 11.12 17.83
C ALA A 205 10.98 11.04 19.32
N SER A 206 11.96 10.74 20.17
CA SER A 206 11.81 10.77 21.63
C SER A 206 11.45 12.16 22.15
N ALA A 207 12.11 13.21 21.66
CA ALA A 207 11.84 14.59 22.04
C ALA A 207 10.43 15.04 21.60
N ALA A 208 9.98 14.69 20.40
CA ALA A 208 8.63 15.00 19.92
C ALA A 208 7.55 14.28 20.77
N THR A 209 7.82 13.04 21.16
CA THR A 209 6.95 12.26 22.06
C THR A 209 6.86 12.90 23.43
N LEU A 210 8.00 13.22 24.05
CA LEU A 210 8.02 13.90 25.35
C LEU A 210 7.32 15.25 25.30
N TYR A 211 7.54 16.02 24.23
CA TYR A 211 6.82 17.27 23.99
C TYR A 211 5.30 17.05 23.97
N GLY A 212 4.81 16.06 23.21
CA GLY A 212 3.39 15.71 23.16
C GLY A 212 2.83 15.36 24.54
N ILE A 213 3.52 14.53 25.32
CA ILE A 213 3.13 14.15 26.68
C ILE A 213 3.00 15.39 27.57
N VAL A 214 4.03 16.24 27.61
CA VAL A 214 4.04 17.46 28.42
C VAL A 214 2.90 18.40 28.01
N ARG A 215 2.65 18.56 26.70
CA ARG A 215 1.55 19.41 26.22
C ARG A 215 0.17 18.86 26.56
N ILE A 216 -0.04 17.54 26.47
CA ILE A 216 -1.30 16.90 26.87
C ILE A 216 -1.54 17.06 28.37
N ALA A 217 -0.50 16.87 29.18
CA ALA A 217 -0.56 17.05 30.63
C ALA A 217 -0.74 18.52 31.04
N ALA A 218 -0.16 19.47 30.30
CA ALA A 218 -0.37 20.89 30.55
C ALA A 218 -1.78 21.36 30.14
N ASP A 219 -2.36 20.76 29.11
CA ASP A 219 -3.77 20.94 28.73
C ASP A 219 -4.73 20.20 29.71
N PHE A 220 -4.26 19.76 30.90
CA PHE A 220 -5.08 19.07 31.90
C PHE A 220 -6.28 19.93 32.29
N ASP A 221 -7.46 19.39 31.98
CA ASP A 221 -8.74 20.02 32.23
C ASP A 221 -9.46 19.19 33.27
N THR A 222 -9.53 19.69 34.50
CA THR A 222 -10.20 19.04 35.63
C THR A 222 -11.64 18.66 35.33
N GLN A 223 -12.33 19.40 34.44
CA GLN A 223 -13.73 19.18 34.13
C GLN A 223 -13.90 17.96 33.21
N TRP A 224 -13.07 17.81 32.18
CA TRP A 224 -13.05 16.63 31.29
C TRP A 224 -12.79 15.32 32.06
N TRP A 225 -11.89 15.35 33.04
CA TRP A 225 -11.55 14.17 33.84
C TRP A 225 -12.64 13.83 34.87
N SER A 226 -13.37 14.82 35.39
CA SER A 226 -14.48 14.60 36.33
C SER A 226 -15.76 14.04 35.70
N GLU A 227 -15.90 14.07 34.37
CA GLU A 227 -17.04 13.46 33.67
C GLU A 227 -16.81 11.97 33.33
N LYS A 228 -15.57 11.50 33.46
CA LYS A 228 -15.15 10.13 33.11
C LYS A 228 -14.96 9.21 34.33
N TYR A 229 -14.95 9.78 35.54
CA TYR A 229 -14.75 9.11 36.83
C TYR A 229 -15.66 9.73 37.88
#